data_AF-A0A0G1Q4H1-F1
#
_entry.id   AF-A0A0G1Q4H1-F1
#
_cell.length_a   1.000
_cell.length_b   1.000
_cell.length_c   1.000
_cell.angle_alpha   90.00
_cell.angle_beta   90.00
_cell.angle_gamma   90.00
#
_symmetry.space_group_name_H-M   'P 1'
#
loop_
_entity.id
_entity.type
_entity.pdbx_description
1 polymer ?
#
loop_
_entity_poly.entity_id
_entity_poly.type
_entity_poly.pdbx_seq_one_letter_code
_entity_poly.pdbx_strand_id
1 'polypeptide(L)'
;MGEQYKRRPNVKCFVCGKLVYRRPSQIQKNRGQIFCSMSCYGLSCRKESPCTVCGKPILARANKKTCSRSCANKHRIGIQYKINRPRDKVKSQHALKVRLLRERGKSCERCGYNRHEILQVHHRDRNRNNNDLDNLELICPNCHAEEHYLFSKDRLIKNVATRGGLRRMARHQS
;
A
#
# COMPACT_ATOMS: atom_id res chain seq x y z
N MET A 1 -18.72 61.95 19.35
CA MET A 1 -18.87 61.14 18.12
C MET A 1 -17.71 61.51 17.21
N GLY A 2 -16.79 60.58 16.92
CA GLY A 2 -15.57 60.89 16.18
C GLY A 2 -15.85 61.17 14.70
N GLU A 3 -15.41 62.32 14.19
CA GLU A 3 -15.47 62.66 12.77
C GLU A 3 -14.70 61.64 11.94
N GLN A 4 -15.40 60.92 11.06
CA GLN A 4 -14.76 59.99 10.14
C GLN A 4 -14.16 60.77 8.96
N TYR A 5 -12.84 61.00 9.00
CA TYR A 5 -12.10 61.55 7.87
C TYR A 5 -12.14 60.59 6.67
N LYS A 6 -13.00 60.89 5.69
CA LYS A 6 -13.14 60.12 4.44
C LYS A 6 -12.09 60.58 3.43
N ARG A 7 -11.08 59.75 3.20
CA ARG A 7 -10.05 59.99 2.17
C ARG A 7 -10.58 59.72 0.76
N ARG A 8 -10.25 60.60 -0.19
CA ARG A 8 -10.54 60.41 -1.62
C ARG A 8 -9.77 59.19 -2.16
N PRO A 9 -10.42 58.19 -2.76
CA PRO A 9 -9.75 57.05 -3.37
C PRO A 9 -8.77 57.48 -4.46
N ASN A 10 -7.63 56.80 -4.56
CA ASN A 10 -6.59 57.13 -5.55
C ASN A 10 -6.09 55.91 -6.35
N VAL A 11 -6.57 54.69 -6.04
CA VAL A 11 -6.16 53.47 -6.74
C VAL A 11 -7.29 52.44 -6.75
N LYS A 12 -7.32 51.60 -7.80
CA LYS A 12 -8.26 50.47 -7.93
C LYS A 12 -7.67 49.20 -7.32
N CYS A 13 -8.50 48.37 -6.71
CA CYS A 13 -8.08 47.05 -6.27
C CYS A 13 -7.75 46.16 -7.47
N PHE A 14 -6.60 45.47 -7.42
CA PHE A 14 -6.14 44.56 -8.48
C PHE A 14 -7.10 43.38 -8.74
N VAL A 15 -7.84 42.92 -7.73
CA VAL A 15 -8.71 41.73 -7.83
C VAL A 15 -10.16 42.09 -8.14
N CYS A 16 -10.76 43.02 -7.41
CA CYS A 16 -12.19 43.34 -7.53
C CYS A 16 -12.48 44.72 -8.14
N GLY A 17 -11.45 45.51 -8.48
CA GLY A 17 -11.61 46.84 -9.08
C GLY A 17 -12.11 47.95 -8.14
N LYS A 18 -12.49 47.63 -6.90
CA LYS A 18 -13.00 48.61 -5.91
C LYS A 18 -12.00 49.76 -5.71
N LEU A 19 -12.50 50.99 -5.78
CA LEU A 19 -11.72 52.20 -5.52
C LEU A 19 -11.38 52.30 -4.03
N VAL A 20 -10.10 52.43 -3.73
CA VAL A 20 -9.59 52.58 -2.36
C VAL A 20 -8.52 53.66 -2.30
N TYR A 21 -8.38 54.26 -1.12
CA TYR A 21 -7.23 55.13 -0.85
C TYR A 21 -6.06 54.30 -0.31
N ARG A 22 -4.88 54.50 -0.89
CA ARG A 22 -3.60 54.03 -0.33
C ARG A 22 -2.55 55.13 -0.43
N ARG A 23 -1.56 55.11 0.47
CA ARG A 23 -0.48 56.10 0.45
C ARG A 23 0.36 55.90 -0.83
N PRO A 24 0.80 56.96 -1.54
CA PRO A 24 1.59 56.84 -2.77
C PRO A 24 2.81 55.91 -2.65
N SER A 25 3.50 55.94 -1.50
CA SER A 25 4.63 55.04 -1.21
C SER A 25 4.26 53.55 -1.17
N GLN A 26 3.03 53.20 -0.74
CA GLN A 26 2.55 51.81 -0.77
C GLN A 26 2.24 51.35 -2.20
N ILE A 27 1.71 52.25 -3.02
CA ILE A 27 1.43 51.98 -4.43
C ILE A 27 2.73 51.69 -5.17
N GLN A 28 3.77 52.51 -4.93
CA GLN A 28 5.09 52.32 -5.52
C GLN A 28 5.75 51.01 -5.08
N LYS A 29 5.74 50.70 -3.77
CA LYS A 29 6.31 49.45 -3.23
C LYS A 29 5.68 48.19 -3.81
N ASN A 30 4.35 48.19 -3.99
CA ASN A 30 3.62 47.02 -4.49
C ASN A 30 3.49 46.99 -6.02
N ARG A 31 4.24 47.83 -6.76
CA ARG A 31 4.16 47.93 -8.23
C ARG A 31 2.73 48.10 -8.75
N GLY A 32 1.90 48.85 -8.00
CA GLY A 32 0.49 49.06 -8.32
C GLY A 32 -0.49 47.94 -7.92
N GLN A 33 -0.01 46.79 -7.42
CA GLN A 33 -0.88 45.71 -6.93
C GLN A 33 -1.43 46.05 -5.53
N ILE A 34 -2.61 46.66 -5.51
CA ILE A 34 -3.27 47.10 -4.29
C ILE A 34 -4.54 46.27 -4.04
N PHE A 35 -4.78 45.94 -2.78
CA PHE A 35 -5.96 45.17 -2.36
C PHE A 35 -6.85 46.00 -1.43
N CYS A 36 -8.16 45.92 -1.65
CA CYS A 36 -9.14 46.63 -0.81
C CYS A 36 -9.30 45.98 0.57
N SER A 37 -8.99 44.69 0.69
CA SER A 37 -9.15 43.89 1.91
C SER A 37 -8.28 42.62 1.85
N MET A 38 -8.16 41.93 2.99
CA MET A 38 -7.39 40.70 3.09
C MET A 38 -7.97 39.56 2.24
N SER A 39 -9.27 39.59 1.94
CA SER A 39 -9.89 38.61 1.04
C SER A 39 -9.38 38.74 -0.39
N CYS A 40 -9.25 39.96 -0.91
CA CYS A 40 -8.68 40.22 -2.24
C CYS A 40 -7.19 39.84 -2.30
N TYR A 41 -6.43 40.13 -1.25
CA TYR A 41 -5.05 39.64 -1.16
C TYR A 41 -5.00 38.11 -1.20
N GLY A 42 -5.81 37.43 -0.38
CA GLY A 42 -5.91 35.97 -0.37
C GLY A 42 -6.29 35.35 -1.72
N LEU A 43 -7.19 36.00 -2.47
CA LEU A 43 -7.54 35.59 -3.83
C LEU A 43 -6.36 35.70 -4.80
N SER A 44 -5.55 36.77 -4.72
CA SER A 44 -4.36 36.91 -5.57
C SER A 44 -3.28 35.87 -5.30
N CYS A 45 -3.18 35.39 -4.06
CA CYS A 45 -2.22 34.35 -3.68
C CYS A 45 -2.71 32.93 -3.99
N ARG A 46 -3.96 32.77 -4.44
CA ARG A 46 -4.61 31.48 -4.63
C ARG A 46 -3.99 30.74 -5.82
N LYS A 47 -3.30 29.65 -5.53
CA LYS A 47 -2.76 28.73 -6.56
C LYS A 47 -3.78 27.64 -6.86
N GLU A 48 -4.13 27.51 -8.13
CA GLU A 48 -5.08 26.50 -8.61
C GLU A 48 -4.45 25.63 -9.69
N SER A 49 -4.82 24.35 -9.70
CA SER A 49 -4.47 23.41 -10.74
C SER A 49 -5.73 22.90 -11.44
N PRO A 50 -5.70 22.69 -12.77
CA PRO A 50 -6.86 22.22 -13.50
C PRO A 50 -7.16 20.75 -13.19
N CYS A 51 -8.44 20.40 -13.12
CA CYS A 51 -8.88 19.02 -13.06
C CYS A 51 -8.49 18.26 -14.34
N THR A 52 -7.90 17.07 -14.20
CA THR A 52 -7.48 16.24 -15.35
C THR A 52 -8.62 15.72 -16.24
N VAL A 53 -9.88 15.81 -15.79
CA VAL A 53 -11.04 15.30 -16.52
C VAL A 53 -11.92 16.41 -17.09
N CYS A 54 -12.07 17.53 -16.38
CA CYS A 54 -13.01 18.60 -16.78
C CYS A 54 -12.42 20.00 -16.75
N GLY A 55 -11.12 20.17 -16.44
CA GLY A 55 -10.46 21.47 -16.42
C GLY A 55 -10.82 22.40 -15.25
N LYS A 56 -11.89 22.11 -14.48
CA LYS A 56 -12.31 22.95 -13.34
C LYS A 56 -11.14 23.20 -12.37
N PRO A 57 -10.95 24.46 -11.90
CA PRO A 57 -9.85 24.79 -11.02
C PRO A 57 -10.00 24.09 -9.67
N ILE A 58 -8.90 23.50 -9.21
CA ILE A 58 -8.76 22.84 -7.93
C ILE A 58 -7.73 23.62 -7.14
N LEU A 59 -8.03 23.93 -5.88
CA LEU A 59 -7.03 24.52 -4.98
C LEU A 59 -5.80 23.61 -4.90
N ALA A 60 -4.61 24.15 -5.17
CA ALA A 60 -3.37 23.38 -5.16
C ALA A 60 -3.15 22.66 -3.80
N ARG A 61 -3.53 23.31 -2.69
CA ARG A 61 -3.47 22.71 -1.33
C ARG A 61 -4.25 21.41 -1.17
N ALA A 62 -5.25 21.17 -2.02
CA ALA A 62 -6.05 19.96 -1.96
C ALA A 62 -5.25 18.75 -2.43
N ASN A 63 -4.17 18.93 -3.20
CA ASN A 63 -3.37 17.86 -3.79
C ASN A 63 -4.21 16.82 -4.57
N LYS A 64 -5.32 17.26 -5.16
CA LYS A 64 -6.25 16.41 -5.93
C LYS A 64 -6.00 16.59 -7.42
N LYS A 65 -6.04 15.48 -8.16
CA LYS A 65 -6.03 15.47 -9.64
C LYS A 65 -7.41 15.77 -10.23
N THR A 66 -8.47 15.46 -9.50
CA THR A 66 -9.86 15.58 -9.97
C THR A 66 -10.72 16.39 -9.01
N CYS A 67 -11.64 17.19 -9.55
CA CYS A 67 -12.44 18.14 -8.75
C CYS A 67 -13.57 17.46 -7.95
N SER A 68 -14.12 16.34 -8.44
CA SER A 68 -15.30 15.67 -7.87
C SER A 68 -15.17 14.15 -7.87
N ARG A 69 -16.07 13.47 -7.14
CA ARG A 69 -16.17 12.00 -7.15
C ARG A 69 -16.48 11.45 -8.54
N SER A 70 -17.31 12.14 -9.32
CA SER A 70 -17.63 11.77 -10.70
C SER A 70 -16.41 11.86 -11.62
N CYS A 71 -15.60 12.91 -11.52
CA CYS A 71 -14.34 13.01 -12.26
C CYS A 71 -13.32 11.97 -11.79
N ALA A 72 -13.25 11.68 -10.49
CA ALA A 72 -12.39 10.62 -9.97
C ALA A 72 -12.76 9.23 -10.51
N ASN A 73 -14.06 8.95 -10.69
CA ASN A 73 -14.50 7.71 -11.32
C ASN A 73 -14.08 7.67 -12.79
N LYS A 74 -14.36 8.73 -13.56
CA LYS A 74 -13.95 8.82 -14.97
C LYS A 74 -12.45 8.65 -15.15
N HIS A 75 -11.65 9.28 -14.29
CA HIS A 75 -10.19 9.14 -14.29
C HIS A 75 -9.72 7.71 -13.98
N ARG A 76 -10.52 6.89 -13.28
CA ARG A 76 -10.17 5.50 -12.96
C ARG A 76 -10.61 4.49 -14.01
N ILE A 77 -11.51 4.86 -14.92
CA ILE A 77 -11.96 3.98 -16.00
C ILE A 77 -10.75 3.62 -16.87
N GLY A 78 -10.55 2.33 -17.11
CA GLY A 78 -9.44 1.84 -17.94
C GLY A 78 -8.09 1.73 -17.24
N ILE A 79 -7.95 2.14 -15.97
CA ILE A 79 -6.73 1.88 -15.22
C ILE A 79 -6.66 0.37 -14.91
N GLN A 80 -5.77 -0.33 -15.59
CA GLN A 80 -5.45 -1.72 -15.27
C GLN A 80 -4.32 -1.79 -14.24
N TYR A 81 -4.54 -2.56 -13.18
CA TYR A 81 -3.49 -2.89 -12.22
C TYR A 81 -2.66 -4.02 -12.79
N LYS A 82 -1.32 -3.88 -12.78
CA LYS A 82 -0.42 -5.00 -13.10
C LYS A 82 -0.68 -6.11 -12.08
N ILE A 83 -1.26 -7.22 -12.54
CA ILE A 83 -1.58 -8.41 -11.72
C ILE A 83 -0.31 -9.03 -11.16
N ASN A 84 0.79 -8.98 -11.94
CA ASN A 84 2.11 -9.42 -11.49
C ASN A 84 2.80 -8.31 -10.71
N ARG A 85 2.47 -8.18 -9.42
CA ARG A 85 3.36 -7.55 -8.45
C ARG A 85 4.43 -8.58 -8.05
N PRO A 86 5.74 -8.33 -8.31
CA PRO A 86 6.82 -9.20 -7.84
C PRO A 86 6.89 -9.35 -6.31
N ARG A 87 6.14 -8.50 -5.59
CA ARG A 87 5.97 -8.54 -4.13
C ARG A 87 4.48 -8.60 -3.84
N ASP A 88 3.86 -9.73 -4.12
CA ASP A 88 2.49 -9.94 -3.70
C ASP A 88 2.47 -10.03 -2.18
N LYS A 89 1.92 -9.02 -1.51
CA LYS A 89 1.92 -8.92 -0.03
C LYS A 89 0.82 -9.77 0.60
N VAL A 90 0.38 -10.82 -0.08
CA VAL A 90 -0.60 -11.76 0.46
C VAL A 90 0.08 -12.54 1.58
N LYS A 91 -0.04 -12.04 2.80
CA LYS A 91 0.52 -12.69 4.00
C LYS A 91 -0.43 -13.70 4.62
N SER A 92 -1.74 -13.60 4.34
CA SER A 92 -2.70 -14.48 5.00
C SER A 92 -2.70 -15.85 4.32
N GLN A 93 -2.55 -16.88 5.16
CA GLN A 93 -2.53 -18.28 4.74
C GLN A 93 -3.82 -18.66 3.98
N HIS A 94 -4.95 -18.06 4.34
CA HIS A 94 -6.22 -18.24 3.63
C HIS A 94 -6.18 -17.69 2.19
N ALA A 95 -5.62 -16.51 1.97
CA ALA A 95 -5.54 -15.95 0.62
C ALA A 95 -4.53 -16.70 -0.26
N LEU A 96 -3.43 -17.21 0.33
CA LEU A 96 -2.52 -18.14 -0.34
C LEU A 96 -3.25 -19.43 -0.73
N LYS A 97 -4.04 -20.01 0.17
CA LYS A 97 -4.87 -21.20 -0.12
C LYS A 97 -5.82 -20.96 -1.29
N VAL A 98 -6.58 -19.85 -1.26
CA VAL A 98 -7.53 -19.51 -2.34
C VAL A 98 -6.81 -19.34 -3.67
N ARG A 99 -5.62 -18.74 -3.68
CA ARG A 99 -4.82 -18.57 -4.89
C ARG A 99 -4.32 -19.91 -5.45
N LEU A 100 -3.71 -20.74 -4.61
CA LEU A 100 -3.23 -22.06 -5.01
C LEU A 100 -4.38 -22.93 -5.53
N LEU A 101 -5.57 -22.86 -4.91
CA LEU A 101 -6.76 -23.58 -5.37
C LEU A 101 -7.22 -23.13 -6.77
N ARG A 102 -7.02 -21.85 -7.13
CA ARG A 102 -7.36 -21.32 -8.45
C ARG A 102 -6.33 -21.69 -9.51
N GLU A 103 -5.04 -21.66 -9.16
CA GLU A 103 -3.94 -21.89 -10.11
C GLU A 103 -3.65 -23.39 -10.33
N ARG A 104 -3.79 -24.22 -9.28
CA ARG A 104 -3.36 -25.64 -9.29
C ARG A 104 -4.49 -26.66 -9.10
N GLY A 105 -5.71 -26.18 -8.82
CA GLY A 105 -6.89 -27.02 -8.67
C GLY A 105 -7.23 -27.38 -7.23
N LYS A 106 -8.27 -28.21 -7.06
CA LYS A 106 -8.97 -28.46 -5.79
C LYS A 106 -8.60 -29.80 -5.11
N SER A 107 -7.44 -30.35 -5.47
CA SER A 107 -6.99 -31.66 -4.99
C SER A 107 -5.66 -31.55 -4.28
N CYS A 108 -5.39 -32.48 -3.36
CA CYS A 108 -4.09 -32.65 -2.73
C CYS A 108 -3.02 -32.94 -3.79
N GLU A 109 -1.92 -32.18 -3.80
CA GLU A 109 -0.81 -32.35 -4.74
C GLU A 109 -0.03 -33.66 -4.53
N ARG A 110 -0.17 -34.31 -3.37
CA ARG A 110 0.55 -35.56 -3.04
C ARG A 110 -0.26 -36.83 -3.30
N CYS A 111 -1.53 -36.85 -2.88
CA CYS A 111 -2.36 -38.05 -2.91
C CYS A 111 -3.65 -37.91 -3.72
N GLY A 112 -3.92 -36.74 -4.32
CA GLY A 112 -5.09 -36.51 -5.15
C GLY A 112 -6.42 -36.33 -4.39
N TYR A 113 -6.41 -36.36 -3.05
CA TYR A 113 -7.61 -36.17 -2.24
C TYR A 113 -8.33 -34.84 -2.57
N ASN A 114 -9.62 -34.90 -2.91
CA ASN A 114 -10.33 -33.86 -3.64
C ASN A 114 -11.26 -32.97 -2.80
N ARG A 115 -11.30 -33.10 -1.46
CA ARG A 115 -12.03 -32.14 -0.61
C ARG A 115 -11.16 -30.93 -0.29
N HIS A 116 -11.26 -29.92 -1.14
CA HIS A 116 -10.52 -28.66 -1.03
C HIS A 116 -10.72 -27.88 0.28
N GLU A 117 -11.86 -28.05 0.94
CA GLU A 117 -12.21 -27.38 2.20
C GLU A 117 -11.18 -27.70 3.28
N ILE A 118 -10.70 -28.94 3.33
CA ILE A 118 -9.77 -29.41 4.36
C ILE A 118 -8.29 -29.34 3.94
N LEU A 119 -7.99 -29.02 2.68
CA LEU A 119 -6.60 -28.87 2.22
C LEU A 119 -5.90 -27.73 2.98
N GLN A 120 -4.62 -27.92 3.25
CA GLN A 120 -3.76 -27.01 3.99
C GLN A 120 -2.60 -26.58 3.10
N VAL A 121 -2.12 -25.36 3.31
CA VAL A 121 -0.91 -24.85 2.65
C VAL A 121 0.30 -25.30 3.46
N HIS A 122 1.20 -26.03 2.82
CA HIS A 122 2.48 -26.42 3.39
C HIS A 122 3.63 -25.70 2.68
N HIS A 123 4.66 -25.37 3.44
CA HIS A 123 5.90 -24.77 2.94
C HIS A 123 6.92 -25.89 2.73
N ARG A 124 7.35 -26.14 1.50
CA ARG A 124 8.32 -27.19 1.15
C ARG A 124 9.66 -27.00 1.88
N ASP A 125 10.11 -25.75 2.00
CA ASP A 125 11.31 -25.38 2.79
C ASP A 125 11.06 -25.24 4.29
N ARG A 126 9.81 -25.38 4.74
CA ARG A 126 9.33 -25.22 6.13
C ARG A 126 9.62 -23.85 6.75
N ASN A 127 10.02 -22.88 5.95
CA ASN A 127 10.20 -21.50 6.35
C ASN A 127 8.90 -20.73 6.10
N ARG A 128 8.16 -20.46 7.17
CA ARG A 128 6.86 -19.74 7.11
C ARG A 128 6.96 -18.32 6.53
N ASN A 129 8.17 -17.77 6.43
CA ASN A 129 8.41 -16.45 5.85
C ASN A 129 8.58 -16.50 4.32
N ASN A 130 8.86 -17.69 3.75
CA ASN A 130 9.02 -17.88 2.32
C ASN A 130 7.67 -18.23 1.68
N ASN A 131 6.91 -17.20 1.30
CA ASN A 131 5.59 -17.36 0.68
C ASN A 131 5.64 -17.40 -0.87
N ASP A 132 6.79 -17.71 -1.45
CA ASP A 132 6.90 -17.93 -2.89
C ASP A 132 6.00 -19.11 -3.29
N LEU A 133 5.18 -18.93 -4.34
CA LEU A 133 4.18 -19.93 -4.72
C LEU A 133 4.81 -21.29 -5.01
N ASP A 134 5.99 -21.31 -5.62
CA ASP A 134 6.74 -22.53 -5.92
C ASP A 134 7.22 -23.27 -4.66
N ASN A 135 7.40 -22.55 -3.55
CA ASN A 135 7.71 -23.12 -2.24
C ASN A 135 6.46 -23.61 -1.49
N LEU A 136 5.25 -23.24 -1.93
CA LEU A 136 4.01 -23.69 -1.32
C LEU A 136 3.45 -24.92 -2.01
N GLU A 137 2.79 -25.80 -1.26
CA GLU A 137 2.02 -26.93 -1.78
C GLU A 137 0.66 -27.05 -1.07
N LEU A 138 -0.37 -27.47 -1.81
CA LEU A 138 -1.67 -27.80 -1.24
C LEU A 138 -1.76 -29.29 -0.92
N ILE A 139 -1.84 -29.61 0.37
CA ILE A 139 -1.90 -31.01 0.83
C ILE A 139 -3.01 -31.25 1.84
N CYS A 140 -3.50 -32.49 1.92
CA CYS A 140 -4.53 -32.86 2.89
C CYS A 140 -3.94 -32.97 4.31
N PRO A 141 -4.79 -32.97 5.37
CA PRO A 141 -4.33 -33.06 6.75
C PRO A 141 -3.48 -34.32 7.03
N ASN A 142 -3.78 -35.44 6.37
CA ASN A 142 -3.03 -36.68 6.54
C ASN A 142 -1.61 -36.55 5.97
N CYS A 143 -1.46 -36.11 4.72
CA CYS A 143 -0.14 -35.89 4.12
C CYS A 143 0.65 -34.78 4.84
N HIS A 144 -0.03 -33.76 5.37
CA HIS A 144 0.61 -32.73 6.18
C HIS A 144 1.14 -33.31 7.50
N ALA A 145 0.35 -34.16 8.17
CA ALA A 145 0.77 -34.83 9.39
C ALA A 145 1.93 -35.82 9.14
N GLU A 146 1.89 -36.59 8.06
CA GLU A 146 2.96 -37.51 7.65
C GLU A 146 4.30 -36.78 7.49
N GLU A 147 4.31 -35.64 6.81
CA GLU A 147 5.51 -34.81 6.61
C GLU A 147 6.14 -34.39 7.95
N HIS A 148 5.33 -33.88 8.89
CA HIS A 148 5.81 -33.45 10.20
C HIS A 148 6.22 -34.63 11.11
N TYR A 149 5.52 -35.76 11.00
CA TYR A 149 5.79 -36.95 11.80
C TYR A 149 7.06 -37.66 11.35
N LEU A 150 7.24 -37.90 10.05
CA LEU A 150 8.42 -38.55 9.48
C LEU A 150 9.69 -37.74 9.76
N PHE A 151 9.62 -36.41 9.65
CA PHE A 151 10.76 -35.57 10.01
C PHE A 151 11.12 -35.63 11.51
N SER A 152 10.10 -35.67 12.38
CA SER A 152 10.33 -35.83 13.82
C SER A 152 10.99 -37.18 14.12
N LYS A 153 10.64 -38.23 13.36
CA LYS A 153 11.25 -39.56 13.46
C LYS A 153 12.70 -39.57 12.98
N ASP A 154 13.04 -38.88 11.89
CA ASP A 154 14.44 -38.74 11.44
C ASP A 154 15.32 -38.05 12.49
N ARG A 155 14.76 -37.09 13.23
CA ARG A 155 15.45 -36.46 14.37
C ARG A 155 15.66 -37.44 15.53
N LEU A 156 14.68 -38.32 15.79
CA LEU A 156 14.80 -39.37 16.80
C LEU A 156 15.83 -40.45 16.41
N ILE A 157 15.84 -40.90 15.14
CA ILE A 157 16.79 -41.91 14.64
C ILE A 157 18.23 -41.40 14.72
N LYS A 158 18.47 -40.13 14.35
CA LYS A 158 19.79 -39.48 14.50
C LYS A 158 20.27 -39.40 15.95
N ASN A 159 19.36 -39.28 16.91
CA ASN A 159 19.68 -39.25 18.35
C ASN A 159 19.91 -40.65 18.96
N VAL A 160 19.37 -41.71 18.35
CA VAL A 160 19.61 -43.10 18.78
C VAL A 160 20.96 -43.59 18.27
N ALA A 161 21.36 -43.23 17.05
CA ALA A 161 22.64 -43.59 16.46
C ALA A 161 23.87 -43.06 17.25
N THR A 162 23.73 -41.96 17.98
CA THR A 162 24.80 -41.37 18.80
C THR A 162 24.95 -41.99 20.19
N ARG A 163 24.00 -42.82 20.65
CA ARG A 163 24.01 -43.43 22.00
C ARG A 163 24.40 -44.91 22.04
N GLY A 164 24.64 -45.55 20.89
CA GLY A 164 24.86 -46.99 20.75
C GLY A 164 26.29 -47.45 20.45
N GLY A 165 27.33 -46.74 20.90
CA GLY A 165 28.73 -47.17 20.76
C GLY A 165 29.16 -48.13 21.89
N LEU A 166 29.00 -49.43 21.69
CA LEU A 166 29.42 -50.48 22.63
C LEU A 166 30.94 -50.46 22.90
N ARG A 167 31.29 -50.50 24.20
CA ARG A 167 32.59 -50.89 24.75
C ARG A 167 33.01 -52.25 24.17
N ARG A 168 34.06 -52.29 23.35
CA ARG A 168 34.82 -53.55 23.14
C ARG A 168 35.88 -53.64 24.22
N MET A 169 35.65 -54.56 25.16
CA MET A 169 36.60 -54.94 26.21
C MET A 169 37.89 -55.44 25.57
N ALA A 170 39.02 -54.92 26.03
CA ALA A 170 40.34 -55.43 25.72
C ALA A 170 40.45 -56.87 26.20
N ARG A 171 40.74 -57.81 25.28
CA ARG A 171 41.16 -59.16 25.64
C ARG A 171 42.68 -59.12 25.83
N HIS A 172 43.11 -59.40 27.07
CA HIS A 172 44.48 -59.80 27.38
C HIS A 172 44.82 -61.10 26.66
N GLN A 173 46.00 -61.12 26.05
CA GLN A 173 46.91 -62.23 25.71
C GLN A 173 48.11 -61.51 25.05
N SER A 174 49.35 -61.57 25.54
CA SER A 174 50.02 -62.52 26.43
C SER A 174 51.06 -61.81 27.28
#